data_AF-A0A5J6Z207-F1
#
_entry.id   AF-A0A5J6Z207-F1
#
_cell.length_a   1.000
_cell.length_b   1.000
_cell.length_c   1.000
_cell.angle_alpha   90.00
_cell.angle_beta   90.00
_cell.angle_gamma   90.00
#
_symmetry.space_group_name_H-M   'P 1'
#
loop_
_entity.id
_entity.type
_entity.pdbx_description
1 polymer ?
#
loop_
_entity_poly.entity_id
_entity_poly.type
_entity_poly.pdbx_seq_one_letter_code
_entity_poly.pdbx_strand_id
1 'polypeptide(L)'
;MTESSPVLILSVPAGYEIDPQAWETLKQCAGDCYGAGVVLAAPAFLRAESPVLLGDWGDLKAEALRELGPLIGAAFFTLDWLEAAM
;
A
#
# COMPACT_ATOMS: atom_id res chain seq x y z
N MET A 1 2.15 -28.09 0.56
CA MET A 1 1.67 -26.96 1.38
C MET A 1 1.57 -25.78 0.43
N THR A 2 0.40 -25.19 0.22
CA THR A 2 0.29 -23.97 -0.59
C THR A 2 0.87 -22.83 0.22
N GLU A 3 2.11 -22.46 -0.05
CA GLU A 3 2.68 -21.21 0.46
C GLU A 3 1.74 -20.07 0.03
N SER A 4 1.30 -19.28 1.01
CA SER A 4 0.37 -18.18 0.75
C SER A 4 1.17 -17.02 0.21
N SER A 5 0.96 -16.66 -1.06
CA SER A 5 1.66 -15.55 -1.71
C SER A 5 1.58 -14.27 -0.88
N PRO A 6 2.66 -13.47 -0.82
CA PRO A 6 2.67 -12.22 -0.06
C PRO A 6 1.62 -11.24 -0.60
N VAL A 7 0.95 -10.55 0.32
CA VAL A 7 -0.05 -9.53 0.00
C VAL A 7 0.16 -8.31 0.89
N LEU A 8 0.27 -7.15 0.25
CA LEU A 8 0.27 -5.85 0.90
C LEU A 8 -1.15 -5.29 0.89
N ILE A 9 -1.73 -5.11 2.07
CA ILE A 9 -3.06 -4.51 2.23
C ILE A 9 -2.89 -3.06 2.69
N LEU A 10 -3.51 -2.17 1.93
CA LEU A 10 -3.51 -0.73 2.17
C LEU A 10 -4.93 -0.23 2.41
N SER A 11 -5.08 0.78 3.26
CA SER A 11 -6.31 1.54 3.36
C SER A 11 -6.06 2.97 2.94
N VAL A 12 -6.96 3.52 2.13
CA VAL A 12 -6.95 4.95 1.81
C VAL A 12 -7.32 5.72 3.09
N PRO A 13 -6.46 6.62 3.58
CA PRO A 13 -6.81 7.46 4.72
C PRO A 13 -8.02 8.35 4.40
N ALA A 14 -8.78 8.75 5.42
CA ALA A 14 -9.90 9.65 5.23
C ALA A 14 -9.41 11.02 4.69
N GLY A 15 -10.08 11.56 3.66
CA GLY A 15 -9.68 12.81 3.01
C GLY A 15 -8.57 12.69 1.97
N TYR A 16 -8.08 11.47 1.71
CA TYR A 16 -7.09 11.20 0.68
C TYR A 16 -7.74 10.58 -0.56
N GLU A 17 -7.14 10.83 -1.72
CA GLU A 17 -7.39 10.16 -2.98
C GLU A 17 -6.16 9.35 -3.41
N ILE A 18 -6.35 8.49 -4.41
CA ILE A 18 -5.28 7.63 -4.96
C ILE A 18 -4.75 8.25 -6.25
N ASP A 19 -3.44 8.44 -6.33
CA ASP A 19 -2.77 8.73 -7.61
C ASP A 19 -2.69 7.42 -8.42
N PRO A 20 -3.38 7.30 -9.57
CA PRO A 20 -3.40 6.06 -10.34
C PRO A 20 -2.02 5.65 -10.85
N GLN A 21 -1.16 6.60 -11.22
CA GLN A 21 0.17 6.31 -11.76
C GLN A 21 1.12 5.84 -10.66
N ALA A 22 1.09 6.51 -9.51
CA ALA A 22 1.86 6.07 -8.34
C ALA A 22 1.35 4.73 -7.81
N TRP A 23 0.03 4.48 -7.87
CA TRP A 23 -0.57 3.19 -7.51
C TRP A 23 -0.12 2.04 -8.40
N GLU A 24 -0.11 2.21 -9.72
CA GLU A 24 0.43 1.19 -10.63
C GLU A 24 1.92 0.93 -10.37
N THR A 25 2.69 1.99 -10.12
CA THR A 25 4.13 1.88 -9.79
C THR A 25 4.35 1.06 -8.53
N LEU A 26 3.56 1.31 -7.48
CA LEU A 26 3.59 0.55 -6.24
C LEU A 26 3.26 -0.94 -6.47
N LYS A 27 2.21 -1.23 -7.23
CA LYS A 27 1.83 -2.61 -7.57
C LYS A 27 2.93 -3.33 -8.33
N GLN A 28 3.53 -2.66 -9.31
CA GLN A 28 4.58 -3.25 -10.12
C GLN A 28 5.83 -3.52 -9.28
N CYS A 29 6.26 -2.57 -8.45
CA CYS A 29 7.40 -2.77 -7.55
C CYS A 29 7.15 -3.90 -6.55
N ALA A 30 5.96 -3.97 -5.93
CA ALA A 30 5.60 -5.05 -5.02
C ALA A 30 5.61 -6.43 -5.71
N GLY A 31 5.07 -6.51 -6.93
CA GLY A 31 5.05 -7.72 -7.73
C GLY A 31 6.44 -8.17 -8.18
N ASP A 32 7.23 -7.26 -8.75
CA ASP A 32 8.53 -7.56 -9.36
C ASP A 32 9.61 -7.85 -8.31
N CYS A 33 9.61 -7.12 -7.19
CA CYS A 33 10.64 -7.26 -6.15
C CYS A 33 10.30 -8.33 -5.10
N TYR A 34 9.02 -8.54 -4.81
CA TYR A 34 8.58 -9.36 -3.68
C TYR A 34 7.57 -10.46 -4.05
N GLY A 35 7.16 -10.56 -5.32
CA GLY A 35 6.10 -11.48 -5.73
C GLY A 35 4.75 -11.16 -5.07
N ALA A 36 4.58 -9.92 -4.61
CA ALA A 36 3.47 -9.54 -3.75
C ALA A 36 2.32 -8.89 -4.52
N GLY A 37 1.09 -9.26 -4.16
CA GLY A 37 -0.11 -8.53 -4.59
C GLY A 37 -0.35 -7.30 -3.71
N VAL A 38 -0.91 -6.23 -4.27
CA VAL A 38 -1.35 -5.06 -3.49
C VAL A 38 -2.87 -4.93 -3.59
N VAL A 39 -3.54 -4.80 -2.45
CA VAL A 39 -5.00 -4.67 -2.39
C VAL A 39 -5.41 -3.51 -1.50
N LEU A 40 -6.54 -2.90 -1.84
CA LEU A 40 -7.19 -1.89 -1.02
C LEU A 40 -8.24 -2.56 -0.13
N ALA A 41 -8.24 -2.19 1.14
CA ALA A 41 -9.29 -2.52 2.09
C ALA A 41 -9.85 -1.24 2.69
N ALA A 42 -11.16 -1.18 2.92
CA ALA A 42 -11.72 -0.05 3.64
C ALA A 42 -11.17 -0.06 5.08
N PRO A 43 -10.83 1.11 5.67
CA PRO A 43 -10.26 1.19 7.01
C PRO A 43 -11.04 0.41 8.06
N ALA A 44 -12.38 0.42 7.98
CA ALA A 44 -13.27 -0.30 8.90
C ALA A 44 -13.09 -1.83 8.90
N PHE A 45 -12.52 -2.41 7.83
CA PHE A 45 -12.23 -3.84 7.74
C PHE A 45 -10.84 -4.20 8.30
N LEU A 46 -9.93 -3.23 8.39
CA LEU A 46 -8.62 -3.44 8.98
C LEU A 46 -8.74 -3.33 10.50
N ARG A 47 -8.52 -4.44 11.21
CA ARG A 47 -8.36 -4.45 12.67
C ARG A 47 -6.95 -4.00 13.12
N ALA A 48 -6.14 -3.52 12.19
CA ALA A 48 -4.75 -3.12 12.38
C ALA A 48 -4.46 -1.85 11.58
N GLU A 49 -3.45 -1.11 12.00
CA GLU A 49 -2.98 0.07 11.27
C GLU A 49 -2.35 -0.34 9.93
N SER A 50 -2.67 0.41 8.87
CA SER A 50 -2.10 0.21 7.54
C SER A 50 -0.69 0.80 7.48
N PRO A 51 0.27 0.19 6.74
CA PRO A 51 0.16 -0.99 5.88
C PRO A 51 0.14 -2.34 6.62
N VAL A 52 -0.63 -3.31 6.11
CA VAL A 52 -0.68 -4.69 6.64
C VAL A 52 -0.04 -5.65 5.63
N LEU A 53 0.94 -6.44 6.10
CA LEU A 53 1.58 -7.48 5.30
C LEU A 53 0.99 -8.84 5.69
N LEU A 54 0.35 -9.52 4.74
CA LEU A 54 -0.19 -10.88 4.86
C LEU A 54 0.57 -11.87 3.98
N GLY A 55 0.47 -13.16 4.30
CA GLY A 55 1.18 -14.22 3.58
C GLY A 55 2.65 -14.32 4.01
N ASP A 56 3.44 -15.03 3.20
CA ASP A 56 4.86 -15.21 3.47
C ASP A 56 5.71 -14.16 2.75
N TRP A 57 6.43 -13.37 3.55
CA TRP A 57 7.39 -12.35 3.09
C TRP A 57 8.85 -12.75 3.36
N GLY A 58 9.07 -13.94 3.95
CA GLY A 58 10.37 -14.40 4.42
C GLY A 58 11.08 -13.38 5.33
N ASP A 59 12.41 -13.34 5.23
CA ASP A 59 13.26 -12.41 5.97
C ASP A 59 13.24 -10.98 5.40
N LEU A 60 12.56 -10.76 4.26
CA LEU A 60 12.52 -9.48 3.54
C LEU A 60 11.43 -8.54 4.06
N LYS A 61 10.63 -8.95 5.04
CA LYS A 61 9.48 -8.15 5.53
C LYS A 61 9.85 -6.72 5.93
N ALA A 62 10.96 -6.55 6.65
CA ALA A 62 11.41 -5.23 7.09
C ALA A 62 11.95 -4.38 5.91
N GLU A 63 12.60 -5.03 4.95
CA GLU A 63 13.10 -4.40 3.73
C GLU A 63 11.96 -3.95 2.83
N ALA A 64 10.94 -4.81 2.64
CA ALA A 64 9.74 -4.48 1.88
C ALA A 64 9.03 -3.24 2.45
N LEU A 65 8.87 -3.14 3.77
CA LEU A 65 8.29 -1.96 4.40
C LEU A 65 9.13 -0.69 4.17
N ARG A 66 10.46 -0.82 4.22
CA ARG A 66 11.39 0.29 4.01
C ARG A 66 11.36 0.80 2.56
N GLU A 67 11.28 -0.10 1.59
CA GLU A 67 11.31 0.24 0.16
C GLU A 67 9.94 0.64 -0.38
N LEU A 68 8.87 -0.05 0.02
CA LEU A 68 7.51 0.26 -0.42
C LEU A 68 6.93 1.46 0.33
N GLY A 69 7.41 1.79 1.54
CA GLY A 69 6.93 2.91 2.35
C GLY A 69 6.84 4.24 1.59
N PRO A 70 7.90 4.71 0.93
CA PRO A 70 7.86 5.92 0.09
C PRO A 70 6.86 5.83 -1.07
N LEU A 71 6.71 4.65 -1.70
CA LEU A 71 5.77 4.43 -2.80
C LEU A 71 4.32 4.44 -2.32
N ILE A 72 4.06 3.87 -1.14
CA ILE A 72 2.76 3.94 -0.45
C ILE A 72 2.42 5.40 -0.17
N GLY A 73 3.37 6.18 0.37
CA GLY A 73 3.19 7.60 0.62
C GLY A 73 2.88 8.40 -0.65
N ALA A 74 3.55 8.10 -1.76
CA ALA A 74 3.29 8.77 -3.05
C ALA A 74 1.95 8.37 -3.68
N ALA A 75 1.43 7.17 -3.36
CA ALA A 75 0.17 6.69 -3.91
C ALA A 75 -1.07 7.37 -3.32
N PHE A 76 -0.96 8.03 -2.17
CA PHE A 76 -2.06 8.71 -1.50
C PHE A 76 -1.79 10.21 -1.38
N PHE A 77 -2.72 11.04 -1.85
CA PHE A 77 -2.60 12.50 -1.79
C PHE A 77 -3.89 13.14 -1.24
N THR A 78 -3.79 14.33 -0.66
CA THR A 78 -4.95 15.14 -0.26
C THR A 78 -5.21 16.26 -1.26
N LEU A 79 -6.47 16.70 -1.34
CA LEU A 79 -6.88 17.89 -2.08
C LEU A 79 -7.05 19.11 -1.17
N ASP A 80 -6.44 19.12 0.02
CA ASP A 80 -6.57 20.21 1.00
C ASP A 80 -6.18 21.58 0.40
N TRP A 81 -5.29 21.59 -0.59
CA TRP A 81 -4.89 22.80 -1.31
C TRP A 81 -5.99 23.39 -2.19
N LEU A 82 -6.93 22.57 -2.68
CA LEU A 82 -8.07 23.01 -3.49
C LEU A 82 -9.11 23.70 -2.59
N GLU A 83 -9.33 23.18 -1.37
CA GLU A 83 -10.23 23.78 -0.39
C GLU A 83 -9.72 25.12 0.15
N ALA A 84 -8.40 25.29 0.28
CA ALA A 84 -7.80 26.54 0.74
C ALA A 84 -7.83 27.68 -0.30
N ALA A 85 -8.10 27.38 -1.58
CA ALA A 85 -8.13 28.34 -2.67
C ALA A 85 -9.56 28.82 -3.05
N MET A 86 -10.59 28.35 -2.33
CA MET A 86 -12.00 28.70 -2.53
C MET A 86 -12.47 29.81 -1.58
#